data_AF-A0A524LRZ4-F1
#
_entry.id   AF-A0A524LRZ4-F1
#
_cell.length_a   1.000
_cell.length_b   1.000
_cell.length_c   1.000
_cell.angle_alpha   90.00
_cell.angle_beta   90.00
_cell.angle_gamma   90.00
#
_symmetry.space_group_name_H-M   'P 1'
#
loop_
_entity.id
_entity.type
_entity.pdbx_description
1 polymer ?
#
loop_
_entity_poly.entity_id
_entity_poly.type
_entity_poly.pdbx_seq_one_letter_code
_entity_poly.pdbx_strand_id
1 'polypeptide(L)'
;PKKHTTSFSKITQKEINDLSLILRATLGGLSKTIKNVSYNLVFHLSPEKKNSRQIHWHIEIYPITKSWSGLERGYGIFLNDVSPEQAAEKLGAACRKELANLVGII
;
A
#
# COMPACT_ATOMS: atom_id res chain seq x y z
N PRO A 1 3.37 8.64 5.19
CA PRO A 1 4.49 8.85 6.16
C PRO A 1 3.99 9.02 7.61
N LYS A 2 4.82 8.73 8.63
CA LYS A 2 4.41 8.90 10.04
C LYS A 2 4.23 10.36 10.44
N LYS A 3 5.12 11.24 9.99
CA LYS A 3 4.97 12.69 10.14
C LYS A 3 4.07 13.22 9.03
N HIS A 4 3.21 14.18 9.34
CA HIS A 4 2.36 14.82 8.33
C HIS A 4 3.20 15.57 7.31
N THR A 5 3.08 15.18 6.06
CA THR A 5 3.67 15.89 4.92
C THR A 5 2.71 15.83 3.73
N THR A 6 2.60 16.93 2.99
CA THR A 6 1.65 17.08 1.88
C THR A 6 2.26 16.66 0.53
N SER A 7 3.59 16.68 0.42
CA SER A 7 4.33 16.48 -0.82
C SER A 7 5.35 15.35 -0.67
N PHE A 8 5.28 14.37 -1.58
CA PHE A 8 6.28 13.31 -1.70
C PHE A 8 7.65 13.86 -2.09
N SER A 9 7.72 14.93 -2.89
CA SER A 9 8.97 15.51 -3.41
C SER A 9 9.91 16.07 -2.33
N LYS A 10 9.42 16.25 -1.09
CA LYS A 10 10.20 16.73 0.06
C LYS A 10 10.74 15.61 0.95
N ILE A 11 10.62 14.35 0.51
CA ILE A 11 11.08 13.19 1.25
C ILE A 11 12.62 13.19 1.37
N THR A 12 13.14 12.88 2.55
CA THR A 12 14.58 12.79 2.79
C THR A 12 15.15 11.45 2.32
N GLN A 13 16.46 11.36 2.07
CA GLN A 13 17.09 10.08 1.68
C GLN A 13 16.85 8.96 2.71
N LYS A 14 16.86 9.31 4.00
CA LYS A 14 16.53 8.36 5.06
C LYS A 14 15.10 7.85 4.94
N GLU A 15 14.14 8.74 4.72
CA GLU A 15 12.74 8.36 4.54
C GLU A 15 12.51 7.57 3.24
N ILE A 16 13.28 7.82 2.17
CA ILE A 16 13.28 6.99 0.95
C ILE A 16 13.72 5.56 1.27
N ASN A 17 14.80 5.40 2.04
CA ASN A 17 15.28 4.08 2.45
C ASN A 17 14.28 3.36 3.37
N ASP A 18 13.69 4.09 4.32
CA ASP A 18 12.65 3.55 5.20
C ASP A 18 11.40 3.14 4.37
N LEU A 19 11.01 3.94 3.37
CA LEU A 19 9.90 3.65 2.47
C LEU A 19 10.18 2.44 1.58
N SER A 20 11.37 2.35 0.97
CA SER A 20 11.71 1.24 0.08
C SER A 20 11.70 -0.10 0.79
N LEU A 21 12.19 -0.14 2.04
CA LEU A 21 12.16 -1.32 2.89
C LEU A 21 10.73 -1.75 3.21
N ILE A 22 9.87 -0.82 3.65
CA ILE A 22 8.48 -1.13 3.97
C ILE A 22 7.70 -1.55 2.72
N LEU A 23 7.88 -0.83 1.60
CA LEU A 23 7.21 -1.17 0.35
C LEU A 23 7.62 -2.57 -0.14
N ARG A 24 8.92 -2.92 -0.05
CA ARG A 24 9.40 -4.27 -0.38
C ARG A 24 8.80 -5.33 0.53
N ALA A 25 8.76 -5.09 1.83
CA ALA A 25 8.17 -6.02 2.80
C ALA A 25 6.64 -6.19 2.57
N THR A 26 5.94 -5.11 2.24
CA THR A 26 4.51 -5.14 1.93
C THR A 26 4.21 -5.94 0.67
N LEU A 27 4.92 -5.66 -0.43
CA LEU A 27 4.72 -6.35 -1.70
C LEU A 27 5.18 -7.81 -1.66
N GLY A 28 6.28 -8.11 -0.96
CA GLY A 28 6.74 -9.48 -0.72
C GLY A 28 5.75 -10.27 0.15
N GLY A 29 5.22 -9.65 1.21
CA GLY A 29 4.14 -10.22 2.02
C GLY A 29 2.89 -10.50 1.19
N LEU A 30 2.44 -9.54 0.38
CA LEU A 30 1.30 -9.68 -0.51
C LEU A 30 1.47 -10.86 -1.48
N SER A 31 2.64 -10.97 -2.12
CA SER A 31 2.96 -12.07 -3.04
C SER A 31 3.00 -13.44 -2.35
N LYS A 32 3.31 -13.50 -1.05
CA LYS A 32 3.30 -14.74 -0.26
C LYS A 32 1.91 -15.10 0.25
N THR A 33 1.05 -14.11 0.50
CA THR A 33 -0.34 -14.33 0.93
C THR A 33 -1.24 -14.73 -0.24
N ILE A 34 -1.06 -14.12 -1.42
CA ILE A 34 -1.87 -14.39 -2.61
C ILE A 34 -0.93 -14.75 -3.75
N LYS A 35 -0.95 -16.02 -4.16
CA LYS A 35 -0.07 -16.55 -5.22
C LYS A 35 -0.36 -15.84 -6.55
N ASN A 36 0.69 -15.34 -7.21
CA ASN A 36 0.63 -14.70 -8.52
C ASN A 36 -0.33 -13.49 -8.62
N VAL A 37 -0.48 -12.72 -7.54
CA VAL A 37 -1.37 -11.55 -7.54
C VAL A 37 -0.78 -10.39 -8.34
N SER A 38 -1.53 -9.92 -9.33
CA SER A 38 -1.28 -8.61 -9.96
C SER A 38 -1.82 -7.51 -9.06
N TYR A 39 -1.20 -6.33 -9.08
CA TYR A 39 -1.66 -5.20 -8.26
C TYR A 39 -1.43 -3.87 -8.99
N ASN A 40 -2.23 -2.88 -8.63
CA ASN A 40 -1.99 -1.48 -8.98
C ASN A 40 -1.36 -0.75 -7.80
N LEU A 41 -0.45 0.19 -8.09
CA LEU A 41 0.18 1.06 -7.11
C LEU A 41 -0.19 2.50 -7.42
N VAL A 42 -0.80 3.19 -6.47
CA VAL A 42 -1.31 4.56 -6.66
C VAL A 42 -0.69 5.49 -5.64
N PHE A 43 -0.21 6.64 -6.12
CA PHE A 43 0.33 7.70 -5.26
C PHE A 43 -0.71 8.81 -5.10
N HIS A 44 -1.16 9.02 -3.86
CA HIS A 44 -2.03 10.13 -3.49
C HIS A 44 -1.18 11.22 -2.85
N LEU A 45 -1.00 12.34 -3.55
CA LEU A 45 -0.15 13.46 -3.13
C LEU A 45 -0.79 14.79 -3.51
N SER A 46 -0.44 15.86 -2.77
CA SER A 46 -0.98 17.19 -3.04
C SER A 46 -0.52 17.70 -4.40
N PRO A 47 -1.38 18.36 -5.19
CA PRO A 47 -0.96 19.09 -6.38
C PRO A 47 0.11 20.12 -6.04
N GLU A 48 1.14 20.24 -6.88
CA GLU A 48 2.32 21.10 -6.62
C GLU A 48 1.94 22.58 -6.43
N LYS A 49 0.93 23.06 -7.16
CA LYS A 49 0.51 24.47 -7.17
C LYS A 49 -0.56 24.84 -6.12
N LYS A 50 -1.18 23.85 -5.47
CA LYS A 50 -2.21 24.06 -4.44
C LYS A 50 -1.85 23.23 -3.21
N ASN A 51 -1.09 23.85 -2.32
CA ASN A 51 -0.66 23.22 -1.08
C ASN A 51 -1.77 23.37 -0.01
N SER A 52 -2.90 22.67 -0.22
CA SER A 52 -3.89 22.53 0.85
C SER A 52 -3.26 21.69 1.96
N ARG A 53 -3.08 22.26 3.16
CA ARG A 53 -2.54 21.57 4.35
C ARG A 53 -3.41 20.38 4.84
N GLN A 54 -4.41 19.99 4.07
CA GLN A 54 -5.38 18.95 4.39
C GLN A 54 -5.00 17.57 3.83
N ILE A 55 -4.10 17.49 2.84
CA ILE A 55 -3.69 16.22 2.23
C ILE A 55 -2.48 15.65 2.96
N HIS A 56 -2.59 14.41 3.44
CA HIS A 56 -1.47 13.61 3.89
C HIS A 56 -1.11 12.61 2.81
N TRP A 57 0.05 12.74 2.18
CA TRP A 57 0.35 11.86 1.06
C TRP A 57 0.46 10.41 1.52
N HIS A 58 -0.03 9.49 0.71
CA HIS A 58 0.03 8.06 0.98
C HIS A 58 0.10 7.28 -0.33
N ILE A 59 0.43 6.00 -0.20
CA ILE A 59 0.49 5.06 -1.31
C ILE A 59 -0.58 4.01 -1.05
N GLU A 60 -1.37 3.73 -2.07
CA GLU A 60 -2.38 2.68 -2.04
C GLU A 60 -1.93 1.54 -2.96
N ILE A 61 -2.10 0.32 -2.46
CA ILE A 61 -1.84 -0.91 -3.20
C ILE A 61 -3.18 -1.60 -3.37
N TYR A 62 -3.58 -1.84 -4.62
CA TYR A 62 -4.83 -2.49 -4.97
C TYR A 62 -4.53 -3.86 -5.58
N PRO A 63 -4.56 -4.96 -4.80
CA PRO A 63 -4.44 -6.31 -5.32
C PRO A 63 -5.63 -6.63 -6.23
N ILE A 64 -5.35 -7.16 -7.42
CA ILE A 64 -6.36 -7.59 -8.39
C ILE A 64 -6.70 -9.05 -8.06
N THR A 65 -7.67 -9.24 -7.18
CA THR A 65 -8.12 -10.58 -6.74
C THR A 65 -9.27 -11.13 -7.59
N LYS A 66 -10.08 -10.24 -8.19
CA LYS A 66 -11.22 -10.56 -9.05
C LYS A 66 -11.33 -9.53 -10.17
N SER A 67 -11.95 -9.93 -11.27
CA SER A 67 -12.35 -9.01 -12.33
C SER A 67 -13.47 -8.09 -11.83
N TRP A 68 -13.36 -6.79 -12.09
CA TRP A 68 -14.42 -5.83 -11.76
C TRP A 68 -15.69 -6.12 -12.54
N SER A 69 -16.82 -6.17 -11.84
CA SER A 69 -18.15 -6.35 -12.42
C SER A 69 -18.71 -5.02 -12.94
N GLY A 70 -19.96 -5.07 -13.42
CA GLY A 70 -20.70 -3.86 -13.80
C GLY A 70 -21.00 -2.91 -12.64
N LEU A 71 -21.04 -3.40 -11.40
CA LEU A 71 -21.27 -2.57 -10.22
C LEU A 71 -20.09 -1.64 -9.94
N GLU A 72 -18.86 -2.19 -9.92
CA GLU A 72 -17.64 -1.41 -9.71
C GLU A 72 -17.44 -0.42 -10.85
N ARG A 73 -17.57 -0.89 -12.10
CA ARG A 73 -17.29 -0.06 -13.29
C ARG A 73 -18.37 0.98 -13.57
N GLY A 74 -19.64 0.63 -13.36
CA GLY A 74 -20.78 1.48 -13.71
C GLY A 74 -21.22 2.42 -12.59
N TYR A 75 -21.17 1.94 -11.34
CA TYR A 75 -21.69 2.67 -10.18
C TYR A 75 -20.65 3.03 -9.13
N GLY A 76 -19.40 2.56 -9.27
CA GLY A 76 -18.35 2.79 -8.27
C GLY A 76 -18.62 2.08 -6.94
N ILE A 77 -19.43 1.01 -6.94
CA ILE A 77 -19.75 0.22 -5.76
C ILE A 77 -18.82 -0.99 -5.72
N PHE A 78 -18.07 -1.13 -4.64
CA PHE A 78 -17.11 -2.20 -4.44
C PHE A 78 -17.66 -3.26 -3.48
N LEU A 79 -17.63 -4.53 -3.91
CA LEU A 79 -17.95 -5.67 -3.05
C LEU A 79 -16.66 -6.29 -2.51
N ASN A 80 -16.55 -6.38 -1.18
CA ASN A 80 -15.43 -7.05 -0.52
C ASN A 80 -15.93 -8.34 0.14
N ASP A 81 -15.40 -9.50 -0.29
CA ASP A 81 -15.76 -10.80 0.32
C ASP A 81 -15.01 -11.08 1.62
N VAL A 82 -13.92 -10.32 1.88
CA VAL A 82 -13.06 -10.47 3.05
C VAL A 82 -13.13 -9.17 3.84
N SER A 83 -13.35 -9.28 5.16
CA SER A 83 -13.34 -8.11 6.02
C SER A 83 -11.92 -7.50 6.10
N PRO A 84 -11.80 -6.18 6.28
CA PRO A 84 -10.50 -5.52 6.37
C PRO A 84 -9.65 -6.06 7.53
N GLU A 85 -10.28 -6.48 8.64
CA GLU A 85 -9.59 -7.06 9.80
C GLU A 85 -8.92 -8.39 9.45
N GLN A 86 -9.67 -9.29 8.79
CA GLN A 86 -9.13 -10.59 8.36
C GLN A 86 -8.03 -10.43 7.30
N ALA A 87 -8.21 -9.48 6.38
CA ALA A 87 -7.20 -9.16 5.37
C ALA A 87 -5.93 -8.61 6.02
N ALA A 88 -6.06 -7.68 6.97
CA ALA A 88 -4.95 -7.07 7.70
C ALA A 88 -4.18 -8.08 8.56
N GLU A 89 -4.87 -9.02 9.21
CA GLU A 89 -4.24 -10.10 9.99
C GLU A 89 -3.33 -10.96 9.10
N LYS A 90 -3.88 -11.49 8.01
CA LYS A 90 -3.16 -12.39 7.08
C LYS A 90 -1.99 -11.67 6.39
N LEU A 91 -2.23 -10.48 5.86
CA LEU A 91 -1.19 -9.70 5.20
C LEU A 91 -0.11 -9.24 6.20
N GLY A 92 -0.53 -8.74 7.37
CA GLY A 92 0.37 -8.25 8.39
C GLY A 92 1.34 -9.31 8.91
N ALA A 93 0.89 -10.56 9.09
CA ALA A 93 1.76 -11.67 9.45
C ALA A 93 2.83 -11.95 8.37
N ALA A 94 2.42 -11.98 7.09
CA ALA A 94 3.33 -12.20 5.97
C ALA A 94 4.34 -11.06 5.81
N CYS A 95 3.90 -9.79 5.93
CA CYS A 95 4.76 -8.62 5.84
C CYS A 95 5.80 -8.56 6.95
N ARG A 96 5.43 -8.90 8.20
CA ARG A 96 6.39 -8.95 9.32
C ARG A 96 7.46 -10.01 9.09
N LYS A 97 7.06 -11.19 8.59
CA LYS A 97 8.00 -12.25 8.22
C LYS A 97 8.92 -11.79 7.09
N GLU A 98 8.40 -11.14 6.05
CA GLU A 98 9.20 -10.60 4.96
C GLU A 98 10.20 -9.55 5.45
N LEU A 99 9.75 -8.62 6.29
CA LEU A 99 10.59 -7.59 6.88
C LEU A 99 11.75 -8.21 7.67
N ALA A 100 11.47 -9.19 8.54
CA ALA A 100 12.50 -9.90 9.31
C ALA A 100 13.56 -10.56 8.41
N ASN A 101 13.15 -11.12 7.26
CA ASN A 101 14.08 -11.70 6.28
C ASN A 101 14.98 -10.64 5.66
N LEU A 102 14.41 -9.48 5.29
CA LEU A 102 15.15 -8.38 4.69
C LEU A 102 16.17 -7.75 5.64
N VAL A 103 15.89 -7.76 6.95
CA VAL A 103 16.80 -7.20 7.97
C VAL A 103 17.71 -8.25 8.63
N GLY A 104 17.65 -9.51 8.20
CA GLY A 104 18.53 -10.59 8.68
C GLY A 104 18.25 -11.08 10.10
N ILE A 105 16.99 -11.00 10.56
CA ILE A 105 16.56 -11.46 11.90
C ILE A 105 15.87 -12.84 11.78
N ILE A 106 16.43 -13.75 10.97
CA ILE A 106 15.90 -15.11 10.77
C ILE A 106 17.03 -16.11 10.98
#